data_AF-A0A3C1WWR4-F1
#
_entry.id   AF-A0A3C1WWR4-F1
#
_cell.length_a   1.000
_cell.length_b   1.000
_cell.length_c   1.000
_cell.angle_alpha   90.00
_cell.angle_beta   90.00
_cell.angle_gamma   90.00
#
_symmetry.space_group_name_H-M   'P 1'
#
loop_
_entity.id
_entity.type
_entity.pdbx_description
1 polymer ?
#
loop_
_entity_poly.entity_id
_entity_poly.type
_entity_poly.pdbx_seq_one_letter_code
_entity_poly.pdbx_strand_id
1 'polypeptide(L)'
;PNQLDQNSLPKYEILDKIIELYIEKDLDISSIVKKGFSSKNVNHVVKLINNNEFKRAQSPIGPKITHRAFGKDRRYPITFKH
;
A
#
# COMPACT_ATOMS: atom_id res chain seq x y z
N PRO A 1 17.48 5.39 -18.95
CA PRO A 1 18.17 5.99 -17.78
C PRO A 1 17.66 7.41 -17.45
N ASN A 2 16.36 7.55 -17.15
CA ASN A 2 15.71 8.75 -16.56
C ASN A 2 14.38 8.33 -15.90
N GLN A 3 14.38 7.22 -15.17
CA GLN A 3 13.16 6.71 -14.54
C GLN A 3 12.95 7.42 -13.20
N LEU A 4 11.89 8.23 -13.12
CA LEU A 4 11.36 8.78 -11.86
C LEU A 4 10.19 7.90 -11.42
N ASP A 5 10.09 7.59 -10.13
CA ASP A 5 8.97 6.77 -9.59
C ASP A 5 7.59 7.39 -9.89
N GLN A 6 7.56 8.71 -10.11
CA GLN A 6 6.39 9.48 -10.53
C GLN A 6 5.87 9.13 -11.93
N ASN A 7 6.67 8.45 -12.76
CA ASN A 7 6.24 8.05 -14.11
C ASN A 7 5.25 6.86 -14.07
N SER A 8 5.23 6.12 -12.96
CA SER A 8 4.42 4.90 -12.79
C SER A 8 3.42 4.96 -11.65
N LEU A 9 3.58 5.90 -10.72
CA LEU A 9 2.74 6.03 -9.52
C LEU A 9 1.79 7.24 -9.61
N PRO A 10 0.65 7.19 -8.89
CA PRO A 10 -0.13 8.41 -8.61
C PRO A 10 0.75 9.44 -7.90
N LYS A 11 0.36 10.73 -7.96
CA LYS A 11 0.97 11.78 -7.12
C LYS A 11 1.01 11.32 -5.66
N TYR A 12 2.09 11.67 -4.94
CA TYR A 12 2.31 11.23 -3.55
C TYR A 12 1.12 11.52 -2.63
N GLU A 13 0.48 12.68 -2.76
CA GLU A 13 -0.73 13.04 -2.00
C GLU A 13 -1.88 12.01 -2.16
N ILE A 14 -2.02 11.44 -3.36
CA ILE A 14 -3.04 10.42 -3.65
C ILE A 14 -2.57 9.06 -3.14
N LEU A 15 -1.29 8.74 -3.36
CA LEU A 15 -0.68 7.48 -2.95
C LEU A 15 -0.77 7.29 -1.42
N ASP A 16 -0.31 8.27 -0.66
CA ASP A 16 -0.25 8.22 0.80
C ASP A 16 -1.65 8.06 1.39
N LYS A 17 -2.64 8.74 0.80
CA LYS A 17 -4.03 8.64 1.23
C LYS A 17 -4.63 7.27 0.93
N ILE A 18 -4.29 6.65 -0.20
CA ILE A 18 -4.70 5.26 -0.49
C ILE A 18 -4.05 4.30 0.51
N ILE A 19 -2.75 4.48 0.82
CA ILE A 19 -2.02 3.65 1.78
C ILE A 19 -2.65 3.78 3.18
N GLU A 20 -2.92 4.99 3.65
CA GLU A 20 -3.57 5.25 4.94
C GLU A 20 -4.93 4.54 5.02
N LEU A 21 -5.78 4.71 4.00
CA LEU A 21 -7.10 4.10 3.96
C LEU A 21 -7.04 2.56 3.93
N TYR A 22 -6.08 1.99 3.21
CA TYR A 22 -5.95 0.54 3.04
C TYR A 22 -5.24 -0.14 4.22
N ILE A 23 -4.15 0.45 4.73
CA ILE A 23 -3.30 -0.16 5.76
C ILE A 23 -3.72 0.25 7.15
N GLU A 24 -3.99 1.53 7.38
CA GLU A 24 -4.32 2.02 8.72
C GLU A 24 -5.79 1.83 9.06
N LYS A 25 -6.68 2.09 8.08
CA LYS A 25 -8.14 2.00 8.27
C LYS A 25 -8.77 0.69 7.78
N ASP A 26 -7.96 -0.23 7.27
CA ASP A 26 -8.37 -1.59 6.82
C ASP A 26 -9.57 -1.59 5.85
N LEU A 27 -9.66 -0.57 5.00
CA LEU A 27 -10.75 -0.46 4.04
C LEU A 27 -10.50 -1.32 2.82
N ASP A 28 -11.55 -1.95 2.32
CA ASP A 28 -11.51 -2.69 1.06
C ASP A 28 -11.40 -1.75 -0.16
N ILE A 29 -10.96 -2.31 -1.28
CA ILE A 29 -10.79 -1.57 -2.54
C ILE A 29 -12.07 -0.83 -2.94
N SER A 30 -13.25 -1.45 -2.78
CA SER A 30 -14.52 -0.84 -3.20
C SER A 30 -14.87 0.37 -2.33
N SER A 31 -14.61 0.31 -1.03
CA SER A 31 -14.80 1.44 -0.11
C SER A 31 -13.86 2.59 -0.41
N ILE A 32 -12.61 2.31 -0.80
CA ILE A 32 -11.66 3.37 -1.18
C ILE A 32 -12.10 4.04 -2.50
N VAL A 33 -12.57 3.27 -3.48
CA VAL A 33 -13.10 3.83 -4.73
C VAL A 33 -14.33 4.71 -4.48
N LYS A 34 -15.25 4.28 -3.61
CA LYS A 34 -16.42 5.07 -3.20
C LYS A 34 -16.07 6.42 -2.55
N LYS A 35 -14.86 6.55 -1.98
CA LYS A 35 -14.35 7.82 -1.43
C LYS A 35 -13.84 8.80 -2.49
N GLY A 36 -13.94 8.46 -3.77
CA GLY A 36 -13.59 9.34 -4.89
C GLY A 36 -12.21 9.08 -5.51
N PHE A 37 -11.54 7.99 -5.13
CA PHE A 37 -10.28 7.60 -5.75
C PHE A 37 -10.51 6.78 -7.03
N SER A 38 -9.68 7.00 -8.05
CA SER A 38 -9.73 6.21 -9.28
C SER A 38 -9.47 4.73 -9.00
N SER A 39 -10.36 3.85 -9.46
CA SER A 39 -10.22 2.40 -9.32
C SER A 39 -8.90 1.87 -9.90
N LYS A 40 -8.43 2.46 -11.00
CA LYS A 40 -7.14 2.13 -11.60
C LYS A 40 -5.99 2.38 -10.62
N ASN A 41 -5.99 3.53 -9.96
CA ASN A 41 -4.95 3.91 -9.01
C ASN A 41 -5.00 3.05 -7.75
N VAL A 42 -6.20 2.83 -7.18
CA VAL A 42 -6.38 2.00 -5.98
C VAL A 42 -5.89 0.57 -6.26
N ASN A 43 -6.33 -0.05 -7.36
CA ASN A 43 -5.92 -1.39 -7.74
C ASN A 43 -4.40 -1.48 -7.97
N HIS A 44 -3.82 -0.48 -8.64
CA HIS A 44 -2.38 -0.45 -8.89
C HIS A 44 -1.58 -0.39 -7.59
N VAL A 45 -1.96 0.50 -6.67
CA VAL A 45 -1.29 0.67 -5.36
C VAL A 45 -1.44 -0.58 -4.51
N VAL A 46 -2.65 -1.15 -4.39
CA VAL A 46 -2.87 -2.37 -3.60
C VAL A 46 -2.06 -3.55 -4.15
N LYS A 47 -2.00 -3.69 -5.48
CA LYS A 47 -1.16 -4.71 -6.13
C LYS A 47 0.32 -4.53 -5.81
N LEU A 48 0.83 -3.29 -5.87
CA LEU A 48 2.21 -2.99 -5.50
C LEU A 48 2.49 -3.27 -4.03
N ILE A 49 1.57 -2.92 -3.13
CA ILE A 49 1.69 -3.26 -1.71
C ILE A 49 1.84 -4.77 -1.60
N ASN A 50 0.87 -5.55 -2.06
CA ASN A 50 0.87 -7.00 -1.91
C ASN A 50 2.12 -7.66 -2.52
N ASN A 51 2.54 -7.25 -3.72
CA ASN A 51 3.72 -7.82 -4.38
C ASN A 51 5.04 -7.54 -3.65
N ASN A 52 5.13 -6.46 -2.87
CA ASN A 52 6.35 -6.10 -2.14
C ASN A 52 6.35 -6.64 -0.69
N GLU A 53 5.47 -7.58 -0.33
CA GLU A 53 5.47 -8.19 1.01
C GLU A 53 6.80 -8.89 1.31
N PHE A 54 7.39 -9.57 0.32
CA PHE A 54 8.68 -10.23 0.49
C PHE A 54 9.80 -9.26 0.92
N LYS A 55 9.80 -8.03 0.41
CA LYS A 55 10.78 -7.00 0.78
C LYS A 55 10.55 -6.52 2.21
N ARG A 56 9.29 -6.36 2.62
CA ARG A 56 8.94 -5.92 3.98
C ARG A 56 9.27 -6.98 5.03
N ALA A 57 9.08 -8.26 4.70
CA ALA A 57 9.47 -9.36 5.59
C ALA A 57 10.98 -9.41 5.87
N GLN A 58 11.80 -8.86 4.97
CA GLN A 58 13.26 -8.77 5.11
C GLN A 58 13.74 -7.42 5.67
N SER A 59 12.84 -6.47 5.91
CA SER A 59 13.22 -5.14 6.41
C SER A 59 13.60 -5.21 7.90
N PRO A 60 14.60 -4.43 8.34
CA PRO A 60 14.93 -4.34 9.76
C PRO A 60 13.76 -3.78 10.56
N ILE A 61 13.71 -4.10 11.85
CA ILE A 61 12.69 -3.53 12.74
C ILE A 61 12.89 -2.01 12.89
N GLY A 62 11.81 -1.25 12.76
CA GLY A 62 11.79 0.20 12.90
C GLY A 62 10.79 0.66 13.95
N PRO A 63 10.92 1.91 14.45
CA PRO A 63 9.96 2.47 15.39
C PRO A 63 8.60 2.67 14.73
N LYS A 64 7.54 2.30 15.45
CA LYS A 64 6.15 2.47 15.01
C LYS A 64 5.67 3.89 15.35
N ILE A 65 5.19 4.62 14.34
CA ILE A 65 4.66 5.99 14.49
C ILE A 65 3.15 6.11 14.18
N THR A 66 2.55 5.11 13.53
CA THR A 66 1.11 5.06 13.19
C THR A 66 0.38 4.03 14.04
N HIS A 67 -0.96 4.07 14.07
CA HIS A 67 -1.76 3.10 14.84
C HIS A 67 -1.60 1.65 14.33
N ARG A 68 -1.42 1.48 13.02
CA ARG A 68 -1.15 0.20 12.36
C ARG A 68 -0.05 0.38 11.34
N ALA A 69 1.02 -0.39 11.47
CA ALA A 69 2.21 -0.26 10.63
C ALA A 69 2.53 -1.57 9.90
N PHE A 70 3.40 -1.47 8.89
CA PHE A 70 4.05 -2.63 8.29
C PHE A 70 4.95 -3.31 9.33
N GLY A 71 4.77 -4.61 9.56
CA GLY A 71 5.48 -5.35 10.61
C GLY A 71 4.54 -6.27 11.40
N LYS A 72 4.64 -6.26 12.73
CA LYS A 72 3.86 -7.15 13.59
C LYS A 72 2.33 -7.00 13.42
N ASP A 73 1.86 -5.79 13.13
CA ASP A 73 0.43 -5.47 13.07
C ASP A 73 -0.23 -5.90 11.75
N ARG A 74 0.57 -6.23 10.72
CA ARG A 74 0.07 -6.66 9.41
C ARG A 74 0.82 -7.90 8.95
N ARG A 75 0.30 -9.06 9.34
CA ARG A 75 0.83 -10.36 8.94
C ARG A 75 0.10 -10.87 7.69
N TYR A 76 0.70 -10.63 6.54
CA TYR A 76 0.20 -11.15 5.27
C TYR A 76 1.11 -12.25 4.73
N PRO A 77 0.57 -13.30 4.10
CA PRO A 77 1.38 -14.30 3.42
C PRO A 77 2.20 -13.68 2.28
N ILE A 78 3.46 -14.08 2.16
CA ILE A 78 4.34 -13.65 1.07
C ILE A 78 3.87 -14.27 -0.26
N THR A 79 3.55 -15.56 -0.25
CA THR A 79 2.99 -16.27 -1.39
C THR A 79 1.47 -16.25 -1.29
N PHE A 80 0.85 -15.37 -2.07
CA PHE A 80 -0.60 -15.23 -2.09
C PHE A 80 -1.09 -14.89 -3.50
N LYS A 81 -2.06 -15.66 -3.98
CA LYS A 81 -2.81 -15.38 -5.20
C LYS A 81 -4.19 -14.88 -4.77
N HIS A 82 -4.43 -13.59 -5.01
CA HIS A 82 -5.76 -12.99 -4.83
C HIS A 82 -6.57 -13.10 -6.11
#